data_AF-A0A1J7GCZ3-F1
#
_entry.id   AF-A0A1J7GCZ3-F1
#
_cell.length_a   1.000
_cell.length_b   1.000
_cell.length_c   1.000
_cell.angle_alpha   90.00
_cell.angle_beta   90.00
_cell.angle_gamma   90.00
#
_symmetry.space_group_name_H-M   'P 1'
#
loop_
_entity.id
_entity.type
_entity.pdbx_description
1 polymer ?
#
loop_
_entity_poly.entity_id
_entity_poly.type
_entity_poly.pdbx_seq_one_letter_code
_entity_poly.pdbx_strand_id
1 'polypeptide(L)'
;MNKSGIEKKVLHKYRNKGTCEHEKTRNAERFLITINILGSSGPVRFVVKMKDLVSGVIENALKYYAREGRLPVLGSDASNFLLYPANAGCDALNPLEPIGSYGARNFVLYKKKVISPKNNGGWKAWLNKSLSFKT
;
A
#
# COMPACT_ATOMS: atom_id res chain seq x y z
N MET A 1 -1.84 -29.60 26.81
CA MET A 1 -2.15 -28.31 27.47
C MET A 1 -0.85 -27.53 27.67
N ASN A 2 -0.63 -26.25 27.35
CA ASN A 2 -1.40 -25.16 26.73
C ASN A 2 -0.40 -24.18 26.09
N LYS A 3 -0.41 -24.01 24.76
CA LYS A 3 0.45 -23.08 24.01
C LYS A 3 -0.14 -21.66 23.93
N SER A 4 -0.65 -21.10 25.04
CA SER A 4 -1.47 -19.87 25.01
C SER A 4 -0.84 -18.64 25.69
N GLY A 5 0.39 -18.74 26.18
CA GLY A 5 1.02 -17.67 26.98
C GLY A 5 1.94 -16.70 26.23
N ILE A 6 2.48 -17.07 25.06
CA ILE A 6 3.57 -16.31 24.41
C ILE A 6 3.04 -15.29 23.38
N GLU A 7 1.93 -15.58 22.71
CA GLU A 7 1.38 -14.69 21.67
C GLU A 7 0.73 -13.41 22.24
N LYS A 8 0.45 -13.34 23.55
CA LYS A 8 -0.19 -12.16 24.16
C LYS A 8 0.77 -11.02 24.50
N LYS A 9 2.09 -11.19 24.36
CA LYS A 9 3.08 -10.12 24.60
C LYS A 9 3.51 -9.33 23.36
N VAL A 10 3.20 -9.82 22.16
CA VAL A 10 3.57 -9.11 20.92
C VAL A 10 2.46 -8.17 20.44
N LEU A 11 1.18 -8.45 20.74
CA LEU A 11 0.05 -7.59 20.35
C LEU A 11 -0.29 -6.48 21.35
N HIS A 12 0.26 -6.49 22.56
CA HIS A 12 -0.04 -5.49 23.59
C HIS A 12 0.88 -4.26 23.56
N LYS A 13 1.85 -4.19 22.63
CA LYS A 13 2.83 -3.09 22.55
C LYS A 13 2.43 -1.94 21.62
N TYR A 14 1.24 -2.00 21.02
CA TYR A 14 0.72 -0.93 20.14
C TYR A 14 -0.60 -0.32 20.64
N ARG A 15 -0.87 -0.39 21.94
CA ARG A 15 -2.00 0.31 22.55
C ARG A 15 -1.52 1.26 23.62
N ASN A 16 -1.07 2.46 23.19
CA ASN A 16 -1.10 3.66 24.03
C ASN A 16 -1.17 4.93 23.19
N LYS A 17 -2.42 5.37 23.00
CA LYS A 17 -2.98 6.71 23.22
C LYS A 17 -2.03 7.93 23.11
N GLY A 18 -2.36 8.78 22.14
CA GLY A 18 -1.98 10.19 22.11
C GLY A 18 -2.91 10.98 21.20
N THR A 19 -4.09 11.37 21.69
CA THR A 19 -4.74 12.59 21.17
C THR A 19 -3.93 13.77 21.68
N CYS A 20 -3.20 14.41 20.78
CA CYS A 20 -2.48 15.64 21.06
C CYS A 20 -3.14 16.76 20.26
N GLU A 21 -4.27 17.27 20.75
CA GLU A 21 -4.72 18.59 20.35
C GLU A 21 -3.71 19.60 20.92
N HIS A 22 -2.83 20.06 20.04
CA HIS A 22 -2.02 21.24 20.24
C HIS A 22 -2.27 22.14 19.03
N GLU A 23 -3.22 23.04 19.19
CA GLU A 23 -3.35 24.21 18.32
C GLU A 23 -2.15 25.13 18.54
N LYS A 24 -1.08 24.89 17.78
CA LYS A 24 -0.14 25.92 17.34
C LYS A 24 0.15 25.72 15.85
N THR A 25 -0.68 26.37 15.07
CA THR A 25 -0.53 26.68 13.64
C THR A 25 0.82 27.37 13.40
N ARG A 26 1.71 26.72 12.62
CA ARG A 26 2.68 27.32 11.66
C ARG A 26 3.79 26.35 11.21
N ASN A 27 3.94 25.18 11.83
CA ASN A 27 4.85 24.13 11.35
C ASN A 27 4.20 22.75 11.46
N ALA A 28 3.18 22.48 10.63
CA ALA A 28 2.93 21.09 10.27
C ALA A 28 4.13 20.66 9.42
N GLU A 29 5.14 20.07 10.07
CA GLU A 29 6.42 19.70 9.44
C GLU A 29 6.14 19.00 8.11
N ARG A 30 6.50 19.67 7.02
CA ARG A 30 6.30 19.18 5.65
C ARG A 30 7.57 18.53 5.21
N PHE A 31 7.45 17.39 4.54
CA PHE A 31 8.60 16.69 4.03
C PHE A 31 8.31 16.10 2.66
N LEU A 32 9.36 16.00 1.86
CA LEU A 32 9.31 15.37 0.55
C LEU A 32 9.35 13.86 0.73
N ILE A 33 8.43 13.16 0.08
CA ILE A 33 8.42 11.71 -0.02
C ILE A 33 8.63 11.25 -1.45
N THR A 34 9.16 10.05 -1.59
CA THR A 34 9.33 9.33 -2.85
C THR A 34 8.53 8.05 -2.80
N ILE A 35 7.59 7.86 -3.73
CA ILE A 35 6.77 6.67 -3.83
C ILE A 35 7.13 5.91 -5.10
N ASN A 36 7.75 4.75 -4.95
CA ASN A 36 8.02 3.80 -6.02
C ASN A 36 6.76 2.97 -6.29
N ILE A 37 6.17 3.11 -7.47
CA ILE A 37 4.97 2.36 -7.81
C ILE A 37 5.38 1.12 -8.60
N LEU A 38 4.96 -0.05 -8.12
CA LEU A 38 5.32 -1.31 -8.77
C LEU A 38 4.74 -1.39 -10.19
N GLY A 39 5.61 -1.67 -11.16
CA GLY A 39 5.27 -1.73 -12.57
C GLY A 39 5.20 -0.38 -13.29
N SER A 40 5.50 0.74 -12.62
CA SER A 40 5.58 2.05 -13.26
C SER A 40 6.96 2.34 -13.87
N SER A 41 7.01 3.31 -14.78
CA SER A 41 8.22 3.89 -15.37
C SER A 41 9.12 4.67 -14.37
N GLY A 42 8.67 4.92 -13.13
CA GLY A 42 9.51 5.55 -12.11
C GLY A 42 8.79 5.92 -10.81
N PRO A 43 9.48 6.58 -9.87
CA PRO A 43 8.87 7.10 -8.65
C PRO A 43 7.99 8.32 -8.92
N VAL A 44 7.04 8.57 -8.01
CA VAL A 44 6.29 9.81 -7.88
C VAL A 44 6.77 10.54 -6.62
N ARG A 45 7.05 11.83 -6.73
CA ARG A 45 7.62 12.63 -5.62
C ARG A 45 6.76 13.83 -5.33
N PHE A 46 6.37 14.01 -4.08
CA PHE A 46 5.59 15.16 -3.64
C PHE A 46 5.76 15.42 -2.14
N VAL A 47 5.35 16.61 -1.72
CA VAL A 47 5.43 17.05 -0.33
C VAL A 47 4.16 16.66 0.42
N VAL A 48 4.33 16.06 1.60
CA VAL A 48 3.25 15.70 2.53
C VAL A 48 3.47 16.39 3.86
N LYS A 49 2.40 16.52 4.65
CA LYS A 49 2.49 16.96 6.05
C LYS A 49 2.68 15.75 6.95
N MET A 50 3.36 15.94 8.08
CA MET A 50 3.56 14.90 9.09
C MET A 50 2.25 14.25 9.57
N LYS A 51 1.16 15.03 9.65
CA LYS A 51 -0.16 14.59 10.12
C LYS A 51 -1.07 14.02 9.02
N ASP A 52 -0.62 13.99 7.76
CA ASP A 52 -1.44 13.43 6.68
C ASP A 52 -1.58 11.92 6.85
N LEU A 53 -2.80 11.40 6.69
CA LEU A 53 -3.07 9.97 6.80
C LEU A 53 -2.46 9.21 5.61
N VAL A 54 -2.03 7.97 5.86
CA VAL A 54 -1.50 7.08 4.81
C VAL A 54 -2.51 6.89 3.66
N SER A 55 -3.81 6.77 3.94
CA SER A 55 -4.85 6.70 2.90
C SER A 55 -4.82 7.91 1.95
N GLY A 56 -4.77 9.12 2.50
CA GLY A 56 -4.68 10.35 1.72
C GLY A 56 -3.37 10.47 0.94
N VAL A 57 -2.26 9.96 1.49
CA VAL A 57 -0.98 9.88 0.76
C VAL A 57 -1.10 8.97 -0.46
N ILE A 58 -1.77 7.83 -0.34
CA ILE A 58 -2.04 6.91 -1.46
C ILE A 58 -2.91 7.60 -2.52
N GLU A 59 -4.01 8.23 -2.13
CA GLU A 59 -4.89 8.97 -3.06
C GLU A 59 -4.14 10.05 -3.83
N ASN A 60 -3.32 10.83 -3.12
CA ASN A 60 -2.48 11.86 -3.73
C ASN A 60 -1.48 11.24 -4.71
N ALA A 61 -0.84 10.12 -4.36
CA ALA A 61 0.09 9.42 -5.24
C ALA A 61 -0.60 8.98 -6.54
N LEU A 62 -1.80 8.39 -6.46
CA LEU A 62 -2.59 7.98 -7.62
C LEU A 62 -3.00 9.17 -8.48
N LYS A 63 -3.36 10.30 -7.85
CA LYS A 63 -3.71 11.53 -8.55
C LYS A 63 -2.52 12.13 -9.30
N TYR A 64 -1.36 12.21 -8.66
CA TYR A 64 -0.13 12.68 -9.33
C TYR A 64 0.28 11.74 -10.46
N TYR A 65 0.21 10.44 -10.23
CA TYR A 65 0.48 9.43 -11.25
C TYR A 65 -0.39 9.58 -12.50
N ALA A 66 -1.71 9.74 -12.31
CA ALA A 66 -2.65 9.93 -13.40
C ALA A 66 -2.43 11.25 -14.14
N ARG A 67 -2.09 12.32 -13.41
CA ARG A 67 -1.74 13.63 -13.98
C ARG A 67 -0.51 13.59 -14.87
N GLU A 68 0.47 12.75 -14.54
CA GLU A 68 1.64 12.52 -15.38
C GLU A 68 1.35 11.63 -16.61
N GLY A 69 0.13 11.10 -16.75
CA GLY A 69 -0.23 10.23 -17.89
C GLY A 69 0.53 8.91 -17.92
N ARG A 70 0.97 8.42 -16.76
CA ARG A 70 1.81 7.22 -16.66
C ARG A 70 1.04 5.93 -16.94
N LEU A 71 1.77 4.94 -17.44
CA LEU A 71 1.31 3.57 -17.61
C LEU A 71 2.06 2.62 -16.67
N PRO A 72 1.40 1.56 -16.17
CA PRO A 72 0.01 1.15 -16.43
C PRO A 72 -1.02 2.04 -15.71
N VAL A 73 -2.28 2.06 -16.19
CA VAL A 73 -3.38 2.79 -15.55
C VAL A 73 -3.79 2.10 -14.24
N LEU A 74 -3.58 2.79 -13.11
CA LEU A 74 -3.76 2.21 -11.77
C LEU A 74 -5.21 2.29 -11.26
N GLY A 75 -5.95 3.33 -11.64
CA GLY A 75 -7.26 3.70 -11.08
C GLY A 75 -7.14 4.73 -9.95
N SER A 76 -8.27 5.09 -9.34
CA SER A 76 -8.37 6.12 -8.29
C SER A 76 -8.69 5.56 -6.89
N ASP A 77 -9.08 4.30 -6.78
CA ASP A 77 -9.50 3.70 -5.52
C ASP A 77 -8.29 3.27 -4.67
N ALA A 78 -8.02 4.04 -3.61
CA ALA A 78 -6.91 3.82 -2.68
C ALA A 78 -7.02 2.51 -1.87
N SER A 79 -8.22 1.96 -1.69
CA SER A 79 -8.43 0.74 -0.89
C SER A 79 -7.76 -0.51 -1.52
N ASN A 80 -7.59 -0.46 -2.85
CA ASN A 80 -6.90 -1.49 -3.64
C ASN A 80 -5.38 -1.43 -3.52
N PHE A 81 -4.82 -0.49 -2.76
CA PHE A 81 -3.38 -0.32 -2.65
C PHE A 81 -2.90 -0.50 -1.21
N LEU A 82 -1.63 -0.86 -1.09
CA LEU A 82 -0.88 -0.92 0.15
C LEU A 82 0.39 -0.09 -0.02
N LEU A 83 0.72 0.67 1.00
CA LEU A 83 1.96 1.43 1.05
C LEU A 83 2.94 0.71 1.98
N TYR A 84 4.16 0.46 1.51
CA TYR A 84 5.25 -0.12 2.28
C TYR A 84 6.37 0.91 2.40
N PRO A 85 7.08 1.02 3.52
CA PRO A 85 8.36 1.73 3.53
C PRO A 85 9.37 0.95 2.69
N ALA A 86 10.29 1.65 2.02
CA ALA A 86 11.30 1.01 1.16
C ALA A 86 12.41 0.30 1.95
N ASN A 87 12.33 0.28 3.27
CA ASN A 87 13.27 -0.40 4.15
C ASN A 87 12.94 -1.90 4.17
N ALA A 88 13.96 -2.76 4.05
CA ALA A 88 13.76 -4.20 4.03
C ALA A 88 13.11 -4.71 5.33
N GLY A 89 12.10 -5.58 5.19
CA GLY A 89 11.50 -6.31 6.33
C GLY A 89 10.37 -5.59 7.07
N CYS A 90 9.85 -4.48 6.56
CA CYS A 90 8.72 -3.76 7.17
C CYS A 90 7.38 -4.12 6.55
N ASP A 91 6.35 -4.22 7.39
CA ASP A 91 4.96 -4.48 6.98
C ASP A 91 4.31 -3.27 6.28
N ALA A 92 3.11 -3.51 5.73
CA ALA A 92 2.29 -2.46 5.12
C ALA A 92 1.88 -1.42 6.18
N LEU A 93 1.91 -0.15 5.79
CA LEU A 93 1.48 0.95 6.63
C LEU A 93 -0.04 0.90 6.87
N ASN A 94 -0.45 1.31 8.08
CA ASN A 94 -1.86 1.40 8.44
C ASN A 94 -2.49 2.63 7.77
N PRO A 95 -3.56 2.49 6.95
CA PRO A 95 -4.20 3.61 6.26
C PRO A 95 -4.71 4.74 7.17
N LEU A 96 -5.01 4.42 8.44
CA LEU A 96 -5.56 5.35 9.43
C LEU A 96 -4.49 6.07 10.26
N GLU A 97 -3.22 5.73 10.06
CA GLU A 97 -2.12 6.36 10.79
C GLU A 97 -1.51 7.53 10.01
N PRO A 98 -0.94 8.54 10.70
CA PRO A 98 -0.24 9.62 10.06
C PRO A 98 1.08 9.14 9.44
N ILE A 99 1.38 9.54 8.22
CA ILE A 99 2.57 9.11 7.48
C ILE A 99 3.88 9.46 8.22
N GLY A 100 3.87 10.54 9.00
CA GLY A 100 5.03 10.99 9.76
C GLY A 100 5.41 10.09 10.94
N SER A 101 4.52 9.20 11.42
CA SER A 101 4.84 8.30 12.54
C SER A 101 5.90 7.26 12.17
N TYR A 102 6.00 6.92 10.87
CA TYR A 102 6.90 5.88 10.38
C TYR A 102 8.33 6.37 10.14
N GLY A 103 8.59 7.68 10.14
CA GLY A 103 9.92 8.26 9.94
C GLY A 103 10.56 7.97 8.57
N ALA A 104 9.86 7.29 7.67
CA ALA A 104 10.34 6.94 6.34
C ALA A 104 10.07 8.07 5.33
N ARG A 105 10.94 8.16 4.32
CA ARG A 105 10.77 9.12 3.20
C ARG A 105 10.63 8.44 1.84
N ASN A 106 11.02 7.17 1.75
CA ASN A 106 10.93 6.36 0.55
C ASN A 106 9.94 5.23 0.80
N PHE A 107 8.99 5.08 -0.10
CA PHE A 107 7.90 4.12 0.01
C PHE A 107 7.72 3.35 -1.29
N VAL A 108 7.09 2.20 -1.21
CA VAL A 108 6.67 1.36 -2.33
C VAL A 108 5.16 1.22 -2.30
N LEU A 109 4.50 1.58 -3.39
CA LEU A 109 3.05 1.41 -3.57
C LEU A 109 2.79 0.10 -4.32
N TYR A 110 2.04 -0.79 -3.68
CA TYR A 110 1.64 -2.08 -4.22
C TYR A 110 0.15 -2.10 -4.50
N LYS A 111 -0.24 -2.53 -5.70
CA LYS A 111 -1.64 -2.80 -6.05
C LYS A 111 -2.01 -4.20 -5.60
N LYS A 112 -3.00 -4.31 -4.71
CA LYS A 112 -3.61 -5.59 -4.33
C LYS A 112 -4.20 -6.22 -5.58
N LYS A 113 -3.91 -7.50 -5.78
CA LYS A 113 -4.63 -8.29 -6.78
C LYS A 113 -6.03 -8.53 -6.22
N VAL A 114 -7.03 -7.89 -6.83
CA VAL A 114 -8.41 -8.37 -6.69
C VAL A 114 -8.39 -9.75 -7.32
N ILE A 115 -8.39 -10.79 -6.49
CA ILE A 115 -8.67 -12.14 -6.95
C ILE A 115 -10.16 -12.10 -7.30
N SER A 116 -10.49 -11.58 -8.48
CA SER A 116 -11.75 -11.96 -9.09
C SER A 116 -11.72 -13.48 -9.20
N PRO A 117 -12.83 -14.19 -8.92
CA PRO A 117 -12.92 -15.61 -9.23
C PRO A 117 -12.71 -15.73 -10.74
N LYS A 118 -11.47 -15.94 -11.15
CA LYS A 118 -11.11 -16.20 -12.53
C LYS A 118 -11.73 -17.55 -12.81
N ASN A 119 -12.84 -17.56 -13.56
CA ASN A 119 -13.35 -18.77 -14.18
C ASN A 119 -12.17 -19.42 -14.92
N ASN A 120 -11.59 -20.46 -14.32
CA ASN A 120 -10.44 -21.21 -14.82
C ASN A 120 -10.77 -22.06 -16.07
N GLY A 121 -11.82 -21.69 -16.82
CA GLY A 121 -12.39 -22.51 -17.90
C GLY A 121 -11.75 -22.31 -19.27
N GLY A 122 -11.05 -21.20 -19.54
CA GLY A 122 -10.62 -20.88 -20.91
C GLY A 122 -9.46 -21.72 -21.43
N TRP A 123 -8.36 -21.82 -20.68
CA TRP A 123 -7.13 -22.46 -21.18
C TRP A 123 -7.09 -23.97 -20.90
N LYS A 124 -7.80 -24.43 -19.86
CA LYS A 124 -8.01 -25.86 -19.58
C LYS A 124 -8.83 -26.53 -20.69
N ALA A 125 -9.86 -25.85 -21.21
CA ALA A 125 -10.68 -26.36 -22.30
C ALA A 125 -9.94 -26.39 -23.65
N TRP A 126 -9.05 -25.43 -23.89
CA TRP A 126 -8.23 -25.41 -25.10
C TRP A 126 -7.21 -26.57 -25.15
N LEU A 127 -6.53 -26.83 -24.03
CA LEU A 127 -5.53 -27.90 -23.98
C LEU A 127 -6.15 -29.29 -24.15
N ASN A 128 -7.34 -29.52 -23.56
CA ASN A 128 -7.98 -30.83 -23.63
C ASN A 128 -8.45 -31.20 -25.05
N LYS A 129 -8.73 -30.19 -25.90
CA LYS A 129 -9.05 -30.40 -27.32
C LYS A 129 -7.81 -30.69 -28.19
N SER A 130 -6.62 -30.27 -27.76
CA SER A 130 -5.39 -30.39 -28.58
C SER A 130 -4.65 -31.72 -28.43
N LEU A 131 -4.99 -32.51 -27.41
CA LEU A 131 -4.27 -33.75 -27.06
C LEU A 131 -5.05 -35.04 -27.36
N SER A 132 -6.24 -34.97 -27.96
CA SER A 132 -6.92 -36.17 -28.46
C SER A 132 -6.30 -36.60 -29.79
N PHE A 133 -5.08 -37.14 -29.74
CA PHE A 133 -4.54 -37.97 -30.81
C PHE A 133 -5.42 -39.23 -30.89
N LYS A 134 -6.20 -39.30 -31.97
CA LYS A 134 -7.08 -40.44 -32.25
C LYS A 134 -6.20 -41.55 -32.85
N THR A 135 -6.01 -42.62 -32.09
CA THR A 135 -5.51 -43.92 -32.57
C THR A 135 -6.59 -44.62 -33.37
#